data_AF-A0A7S3IGT3-F1
#
_entry.id   AF-A0A7S3IGT3-F1
#
_cell.length_a   1.000
_cell.length_b   1.000
_cell.length_c   1.000
_cell.angle_alpha   90.00
_cell.angle_beta   90.00
_cell.angle_gamma   90.00
#
_symmetry.space_group_name_H-M   'P 1'
#
loop_
_entity.id
_entity.type
_entity.pdbx_description
1 polymer ?
#
loop_
_entity_poly.entity_id
_entity_poly.type
_entity_poly.pdbx_seq_one_letter_code
_entity_poly.pdbx_strand_id
1 'polypeptide(L)'
;VMSKSSVSYETLEAMKAQLRRVRDIGTPIKTDLYSHLIEVFNRIMLHHPHDAYERFEDISALVKLTNFKIKDPMMGDEVNKQAGVISNKEALDFIDQVQLLLKETPDFKSAEEKQFYHPNTNCVIQNFQENSEMLEWAGVSLGEELHCLIQKSIKRLAKMSGAASLRFFGKIVCSHSDYWVAQ
;
A
#
# COMPACT_ATOMS: atom_id res chain seq x y z
N VAL A 1 -50.73 -37.66 -13.29
CA VAL A 1 -49.80 -37.03 -14.28
C VAL A 1 -49.23 -35.73 -13.69
N MET A 2 -48.47 -35.82 -12.58
CA MET A 2 -47.86 -34.68 -11.87
C MET A 2 -46.54 -35.16 -11.25
N SER A 3 -45.44 -35.15 -12.00
CA SER A 3 -44.11 -35.49 -11.44
C SER A 3 -42.93 -35.14 -12.35
N LYS A 4 -43.14 -34.94 -13.67
CA LYS A 4 -42.03 -34.62 -14.59
C LYS A 4 -41.63 -33.14 -14.61
N SER A 5 -42.48 -32.22 -14.14
CA SER A 5 -42.22 -30.77 -14.15
C SER A 5 -41.42 -30.27 -12.94
N SER A 6 -41.59 -30.87 -11.75
CA SER A 6 -40.92 -30.44 -10.52
C SER A 6 -39.42 -30.75 -10.53
N VAL A 7 -39.03 -31.94 -11.01
CA VAL A 7 -37.61 -32.35 -11.13
C VAL A 7 -36.84 -31.44 -12.10
N SER A 8 -37.52 -30.95 -13.14
CA SER A 8 -36.92 -30.02 -14.10
C SER A 8 -36.71 -28.62 -13.52
N TYR A 9 -37.52 -28.20 -12.54
CA TYR A 9 -37.40 -26.88 -11.93
C TYR A 9 -36.28 -26.84 -10.89
N GLU A 10 -36.18 -27.88 -10.06
CA GLU A 10 -35.11 -28.00 -9.07
C GLU A 10 -33.72 -28.10 -9.73
N THR A 11 -33.61 -28.85 -10.83
CA THR A 11 -32.38 -28.92 -11.62
C THR A 11 -32.01 -27.59 -12.28
N LEU A 12 -32.99 -26.81 -12.75
CA LEU A 12 -32.77 -25.49 -13.33
C LEU A 12 -32.27 -24.47 -12.31
N GLU A 13 -32.86 -24.44 -11.11
CA GLU A 13 -32.38 -23.58 -10.02
C GLU A 13 -30.99 -24.01 -9.51
N ALA A 14 -30.70 -25.31 -9.48
CA ALA A 14 -29.35 -25.79 -9.18
C ALA A 14 -28.31 -25.33 -10.23
N MET A 15 -28.64 -25.39 -11.53
CA MET A 15 -27.76 -24.89 -12.59
C MET A 15 -27.54 -23.38 -12.51
N LYS A 16 -28.60 -22.61 -12.27
CA LYS A 16 -28.51 -21.16 -12.06
C LYS A 16 -27.64 -20.80 -10.86
N ALA A 17 -27.79 -21.53 -9.75
CA ALA A 17 -26.94 -21.37 -8.58
C ALA A 17 -25.46 -21.70 -8.89
N GLN A 18 -25.20 -22.73 -9.70
CA GLN A 18 -23.84 -23.07 -10.14
C GLN A 18 -23.21 -22.01 -11.04
N LEU A 19 -23.98 -21.40 -11.96
CA LEU A 19 -23.51 -20.35 -12.87
C LEU A 19 -23.27 -19.01 -12.17
N ARG A 20 -23.95 -18.78 -11.04
CA ARG A 20 -23.75 -17.62 -10.16
C ARG A 20 -22.58 -17.78 -9.20
N ARG A 21 -22.01 -18.98 -9.05
CA ARG A 21 -20.77 -19.15 -8.29
C ARG A 21 -19.66 -18.41 -9.03
N VAL A 22 -19.12 -17.39 -8.38
CA VAL A 22 -18.00 -16.59 -8.88
C VAL A 22 -16.83 -17.53 -9.19
N ARG A 23 -16.48 -17.64 -10.46
CA ARG A 23 -15.24 -18.30 -10.89
C ARG A 23 -14.30 -17.21 -11.38
N ASP A 24 -13.01 -17.38 -11.12
CA ASP A 24 -11.97 -16.57 -11.76
C ASP A 24 -11.91 -16.97 -13.24
N ILE A 25 -12.59 -16.22 -14.10
CA ILE A 25 -12.61 -16.44 -15.57
C ILE A 25 -11.34 -15.83 -16.23
N GLY A 26 -10.42 -15.30 -15.44
CA GLY A 26 -9.20 -14.63 -15.89
C GLY A 26 -9.24 -13.13 -15.58
N THR A 27 -8.05 -12.54 -15.43
CA THR A 27 -7.83 -11.11 -15.19
C THR A 27 -8.52 -10.25 -16.27
N PRO A 28 -9.19 -9.14 -15.90
CA PRO A 28 -9.02 -8.38 -14.67
C PRO A 28 -10.19 -8.43 -13.67
N ILE A 29 -11.30 -9.16 -13.92
CA ILE A 29 -12.51 -9.01 -13.09
C ILE A 29 -13.11 -10.37 -12.67
N LYS A 30 -13.34 -10.51 -11.37
CA LYS A 30 -14.14 -11.61 -10.78
C LYS A 30 -15.62 -11.39 -11.10
N THR A 31 -16.10 -11.99 -12.19
CA THR A 31 -17.53 -11.98 -12.55
C THR A 31 -18.14 -13.37 -12.54
N ASP A 32 -19.39 -13.44 -12.15
CA ASP A 32 -20.22 -14.61 -12.36
C ASP A 32 -20.52 -14.80 -13.86
N LEU A 33 -20.48 -16.06 -14.31
CA LEU A 33 -20.74 -16.39 -15.72
C LEU A 33 -22.16 -16.02 -16.12
N TYR A 34 -23.11 -16.12 -15.18
CA TYR A 34 -24.51 -15.76 -15.39
C TYR A 34 -24.68 -14.29 -15.80
N SER A 35 -24.15 -13.35 -15.03
CA SER A 35 -24.24 -11.91 -15.36
C SER A 35 -23.49 -11.57 -16.65
N HIS A 36 -22.33 -12.20 -16.88
CA HIS A 36 -21.56 -11.99 -18.10
C HIS A 36 -22.34 -12.40 -19.36
N LEU A 37 -22.91 -13.62 -19.37
CA LEU A 37 -23.67 -14.11 -20.52
C LEU A 37 -24.93 -13.27 -20.76
N ILE A 38 -25.62 -12.82 -19.71
CA ILE A 38 -26.78 -11.93 -19.86
C ILE A 38 -26.38 -10.61 -20.52
N GLU A 39 -25.26 -10.03 -20.11
CA GLU A 39 -24.78 -8.78 -20.71
C GLU A 39 -24.40 -8.95 -22.18
N VAL A 40 -23.72 -10.05 -22.52
CA VAL A 40 -23.38 -10.41 -23.91
C VAL A 40 -24.65 -10.59 -24.75
N PHE A 41 -25.63 -11.36 -24.26
CA PHE A 41 -26.89 -11.56 -24.97
C PHE A 41 -27.69 -10.27 -25.12
N ASN A 42 -27.77 -9.42 -24.08
CA ASN A 42 -28.44 -8.12 -24.18
C ASN A 42 -27.80 -7.23 -25.25
N ARG A 43 -26.46 -7.19 -25.31
CA ARG A 43 -25.74 -6.40 -26.32
C ARG A 43 -25.94 -6.94 -27.74
N ILE A 44 -25.96 -8.27 -27.91
CA ILE A 44 -26.24 -8.91 -29.19
C ILE A 44 -27.68 -8.61 -29.64
N MET A 45 -28.66 -8.76 -28.75
CA MET A 45 -30.06 -8.50 -29.07
C MET A 45 -30.33 -7.04 -29.46
N LEU A 46 -29.59 -6.09 -28.86
CA LEU A 46 -29.75 -4.65 -29.13
C LEU A 46 -29.02 -4.19 -30.39
N HIS A 47 -27.82 -4.69 -30.66
CA HIS A 47 -26.93 -4.14 -31.69
C HIS A 47 -26.67 -5.05 -32.89
N HIS A 48 -26.84 -6.36 -32.73
CA HIS A 48 -26.46 -7.38 -33.73
C HIS A 48 -27.53 -8.48 -33.90
N PRO A 49 -28.78 -8.14 -34.30
CA PRO A 49 -29.87 -9.11 -34.40
C PRO A 49 -29.71 -10.11 -35.56
N HIS A 50 -28.91 -9.77 -36.58
CA HIS A 50 -28.76 -10.59 -37.80
C HIS A 50 -27.38 -11.27 -37.92
N ASP A 51 -26.37 -10.77 -37.20
CA ASP A 51 -24.97 -11.23 -37.22
C ASP A 51 -24.48 -11.68 -35.83
N ALA A 52 -25.42 -12.10 -34.97
CA ALA A 52 -25.18 -12.51 -33.59
C ALA A 52 -24.07 -13.56 -33.42
N TYR A 53 -24.00 -14.54 -34.33
CA TYR A 53 -23.04 -15.64 -34.25
C TYR A 53 -21.60 -15.17 -34.53
N GLU A 54 -21.42 -14.34 -35.55
CA GLU A 54 -20.09 -13.83 -35.94
C GLU A 54 -19.55 -12.83 -34.90
N ARG A 55 -20.43 -12.02 -34.32
CA ARG A 55 -20.06 -10.98 -33.35
C ARG A 55 -20.01 -11.45 -31.91
N PHE A 56 -20.38 -12.70 -31.62
CA PHE A 56 -20.45 -13.21 -30.25
C PHE A 56 -19.11 -13.09 -29.52
N GLU A 57 -18.01 -13.51 -30.15
CA GLU A 57 -16.68 -13.48 -29.54
C GLU A 57 -16.22 -12.03 -29.30
N ASP A 58 -16.38 -11.15 -30.29
CA ASP A 58 -16.03 -9.74 -30.21
C ASP A 58 -16.79 -9.03 -29.08
N ILE A 59 -18.11 -9.29 -28.96
CA ILE A 59 -18.94 -8.70 -27.92
C ILE A 59 -18.57 -9.26 -26.55
N SER A 60 -18.22 -10.55 -26.46
CA SER A 60 -17.74 -11.15 -25.21
C SER A 60 -16.42 -10.52 -24.74
N ALA A 61 -15.49 -10.27 -25.66
CA ALA A 61 -14.23 -9.59 -25.39
C ALA A 61 -14.48 -8.14 -24.97
N LEU A 62 -15.40 -7.44 -25.66
CA LEU A 62 -15.78 -6.08 -25.33
C LEU A 62 -16.41 -6.00 -23.93
N VAL A 63 -17.29 -6.93 -23.56
CA VAL A 63 -17.89 -6.98 -22.21
C VAL A 63 -16.80 -7.21 -21.15
N LYS A 64 -15.85 -8.13 -21.39
CA LYS A 64 -14.73 -8.36 -20.45
C LYS A 64 -13.88 -7.11 -20.24
N LEU A 65 -13.63 -6.34 -21.30
CA LEU A 65 -12.85 -5.10 -21.23
C LEU A 65 -13.64 -3.93 -20.65
N THR A 66 -14.96 -3.85 -20.88
CA THR A 66 -15.79 -2.71 -20.47
C THR A 66 -16.43 -2.86 -19.10
N ASN A 67 -16.43 -4.07 -18.52
CA ASN A 67 -16.99 -4.34 -17.19
C ASN A 67 -16.08 -3.85 -16.05
N PHE A 68 -15.59 -2.62 -16.16
CA PHE A 68 -14.97 -1.92 -15.05
C PHE A 68 -16.04 -1.59 -14.03
N LYS A 69 -16.15 -2.43 -12.99
CA LYS A 69 -16.79 -2.01 -11.74
C LYS A 69 -15.87 -0.97 -11.10
N ILE A 70 -15.97 0.28 -11.56
CA ILE A 70 -15.45 1.43 -10.83
C ILE A 70 -16.26 1.45 -9.55
N LYS A 71 -15.69 0.91 -8.48
CA LYS A 71 -16.23 1.15 -7.14
C LYS A 71 -16.02 2.64 -6.90
N ASP A 72 -17.08 3.34 -6.55
CA ASP A 72 -16.96 4.72 -6.10
C ASP A 72 -15.89 4.79 -4.99
N PRO A 73 -15.04 5.83 -4.98
CA PRO A 73 -14.05 6.00 -3.94
C PRO A 73 -14.75 5.96 -2.59
N MET A 74 -14.30 5.04 -1.73
CA MET A 74 -14.87 4.89 -0.40
C MET A 74 -14.80 6.22 0.34
N MET A 75 -15.89 6.60 1.02
CA MET A 75 -15.93 7.82 1.84
C MET A 75 -14.86 7.72 2.94
N GLY A 76 -14.24 8.84 3.34
CA GLY A 76 -13.08 8.86 4.24
C GLY A 76 -13.27 8.07 5.55
N ASP A 77 -14.50 7.97 6.07
CA ASP A 77 -14.82 7.16 7.26
C ASP A 77 -14.73 5.65 7.03
N GLU A 78 -15.05 5.16 5.83
CA GLU A 78 -14.90 3.74 5.50
C GLU A 78 -13.45 3.37 5.20
N VAL A 79 -12.70 4.31 4.60
CA VAL A 79 -11.26 4.20 4.43
C VAL A 79 -10.58 4.15 5.79
N ASN A 80 -10.96 4.99 6.76
CA ASN A 80 -10.41 4.97 8.12
C ASN A 80 -10.79 3.71 8.91
N LYS A 81 -12.00 3.16 8.73
CA LYS A 81 -12.39 1.88 9.34
C LYS A 81 -11.60 0.69 8.77
N GLN A 82 -11.26 0.73 7.49
CA GLN A 82 -10.35 -0.26 6.87
C GLN A 82 -8.87 0.05 7.19
N ALA A 83 -8.49 1.31 7.32
CA ALA A 83 -7.14 1.77 7.68
C ALA A 83 -6.84 1.62 9.18
N GLY A 84 -7.83 1.33 10.02
CA GLY A 84 -7.58 0.75 11.35
C GLY A 84 -6.83 -0.59 11.27
N VAL A 85 -6.76 -1.18 10.07
CA VAL A 85 -5.89 -2.29 9.71
C VAL A 85 -4.74 -1.76 8.83
N ILE A 86 -3.91 -0.84 9.35
CA ILE A 86 -2.54 -0.73 8.84
C ILE A 86 -1.86 -2.06 9.20
N SER A 87 -1.96 -3.02 8.29
CA SER A 87 -1.41 -4.38 8.42
C SER A 87 0.12 -4.39 8.60
N ASN A 88 0.78 -3.28 8.26
CA ASN A 88 2.23 -3.15 8.31
C ASN A 88 2.64 -2.64 9.68
N LYS A 89 2.79 -3.57 10.64
CA LYS A 89 3.36 -3.30 11.97
C LYS A 89 4.65 -2.47 11.88
N GLU A 90 5.50 -2.79 10.91
CA GLU A 90 6.75 -2.08 10.64
C GLU A 90 6.56 -0.59 10.32
N ALA A 91 5.49 -0.24 9.59
CA ALA A 91 5.20 1.14 9.25
C ALA A 91 4.68 1.93 10.47
N LEU A 92 3.87 1.28 11.32
CA LEU A 92 3.40 1.88 12.58
C LEU A 92 4.57 2.10 13.54
N ASP A 93 5.43 1.09 13.70
CA ASP A 93 6.63 1.18 14.54
C ASP A 93 7.57 2.29 14.05
N PHE A 94 7.68 2.48 12.72
CA PHE A 94 8.45 3.57 12.14
C PHE A 94 7.84 4.94 12.45
N ILE A 95 6.53 5.10 12.30
CA ILE A 95 5.82 6.34 12.61
C ILE A 95 6.01 6.72 14.08
N ASP A 96 5.88 5.76 14.99
CA ASP A 96 6.06 5.98 16.43
C ASP A 96 7.50 6.41 16.76
N GLN A 97 8.50 5.77 16.13
CA GLN A 97 9.90 6.16 16.28
C GLN A 97 10.16 7.58 15.77
N VAL A 98 9.58 7.97 14.63
CA VAL A 98 9.70 9.31 14.07
C VAL A 98 9.03 10.34 14.99
N GLN A 99 7.82 10.08 15.47
CA GLN A 99 7.13 10.98 16.40
C GLN A 99 7.92 11.19 17.68
N LEU A 100 8.49 10.12 18.22
CA LEU A 100 9.31 10.17 19.42
C LEU A 100 10.62 10.94 19.19
N LEU A 101 11.24 10.76 18.02
CA LEU A 101 12.43 11.50 17.61
C LEU A 101 12.16 13.01 17.55
N LEU A 102 11.02 13.41 16.99
CA LEU A 102 10.61 14.82 16.88
C LEU A 102 10.29 15.46 18.25
N LYS A 103 9.69 14.70 19.16
CA LYS A 103 9.41 15.14 20.54
C LYS A 103 10.68 15.23 21.42
N GLU A 104 11.83 14.77 20.91
CA GLU A 104 13.11 14.67 21.63
C GLU A 104 13.02 13.91 22.97
N THR A 105 11.99 13.07 23.12
CA THR A 105 11.83 12.22 24.31
C THR A 105 12.81 11.05 24.21
N PRO A 106 13.57 10.73 25.26
CA PRO A 106 14.49 9.60 25.22
C PRO A 106 13.70 8.29 25.19
N ASP A 107 13.75 7.59 24.06
CA ASP A 107 13.29 6.20 23.97
C ASP A 107 14.33 5.32 24.64
N PHE A 108 13.90 4.52 25.59
CA PHE A 108 14.71 3.45 26.12
C PHE A 108 13.95 2.16 25.85
N LYS A 109 14.37 1.42 24.83
CA LYS A 109 13.78 0.13 24.48
C LYS A 109 14.16 -0.93 25.51
N SER A 110 15.30 -0.76 26.18
CA SER A 110 15.79 -1.62 27.27
C SER A 110 16.26 -0.80 28.49
N ALA A 111 16.22 -1.42 29.67
CA ALA A 111 16.79 -0.84 30.90
C ALA A 111 18.31 -0.63 30.83
N GLU A 112 19.00 -1.36 29.95
CA GLU A 112 20.45 -1.25 29.72
C GLU A 112 20.80 0.01 28.92
N GLU A 113 19.96 0.42 27.96
CA GLU A 113 20.16 1.65 27.16
C GLU A 113 20.10 2.92 28.02
N LYS A 114 19.36 2.87 29.14
CA LYS A 114 19.30 3.98 30.10
C LYS A 114 20.65 4.29 30.74
N GLN A 115 21.53 3.29 30.84
CA GLN A 115 22.84 3.45 31.47
C GLN A 115 23.82 4.24 30.60
N PHE A 116 23.65 4.20 29.28
CA PHE A 116 24.48 4.92 28.31
C PHE A 116 23.97 6.33 27.99
N TYR A 117 22.86 6.75 28.61
CA TYR A 117 22.31 8.09 28.39
C TYR A 117 23.15 9.13 29.14
N HIS A 118 23.83 9.97 28.38
CA HIS A 118 24.65 11.05 28.91
C HIS A 118 24.01 12.42 28.58
N PRO A 119 23.18 12.98 29.50
CA PRO A 119 22.39 14.18 29.23
C PRO A 119 23.23 15.44 28.96
N ASN A 120 24.47 15.48 29.48
CA ASN A 120 25.37 16.63 29.40
C ASN A 120 26.65 16.30 28.62
N THR A 121 26.51 15.67 27.46
CA THR A 121 27.64 15.46 26.56
C THR A 121 27.83 16.68 25.68
N ASN A 122 28.97 17.36 25.81
CA ASN A 122 29.41 18.39 24.88
C ASN A 122 29.92 17.72 23.60
N CYS A 123 29.00 17.26 22.75
CA CYS A 123 29.31 16.68 21.45
C CYS A 123 29.33 17.76 20.37
N VAL A 124 30.38 17.78 19.54
CA VAL A 124 30.46 18.66 18.37
C VAL A 124 29.73 17.98 17.20
N ILE A 125 28.57 18.52 16.83
CA ILE A 125 27.76 18.02 15.72
C ILE A 125 27.93 18.98 14.54
N GLN A 126 28.13 18.44 13.33
CA GLN A 126 28.14 19.26 12.13
C GLN A 126 26.78 19.94 11.88
N ASN A 127 26.79 21.14 11.28
CA ASN A 127 25.55 21.75 10.81
C ASN A 127 25.09 21.05 9.51
N PHE A 128 24.35 19.95 9.64
CA PHE A 128 23.90 19.19 8.48
C PHE A 128 22.92 20.01 7.63
N GLN A 129 22.13 20.91 8.22
CA GLN A 129 21.19 21.76 7.48
C GLN A 129 21.90 22.60 6.42
N GLU A 130 22.94 23.34 6.80
CA GLU A 130 23.73 24.17 5.88
C GLU A 130 24.43 23.31 4.81
N ASN A 131 25.00 22.17 5.21
CA ASN A 131 25.62 21.24 4.26
C ASN A 131 24.60 20.71 3.25
N SER A 132 23.36 20.49 3.68
CA SER A 132 22.29 19.99 2.84
C SER A 132 21.79 21.03 1.86
N GLU A 133 21.68 22.29 2.28
CA GLU A 133 21.38 23.41 1.39
C GLU A 133 22.44 23.50 0.30
N MET A 134 23.74 23.45 0.66
CA MET A 134 24.84 23.43 -0.31
C MET A 134 24.74 22.26 -1.31
N LEU A 135 24.37 21.07 -0.86
CA LEU A 135 24.21 19.90 -1.74
C LEU A 135 23.01 20.05 -2.68
N GLU A 136 21.93 20.67 -2.20
CA GLU A 136 20.76 20.98 -3.01
C GLU A 136 21.09 21.95 -4.14
N TRP A 137 21.94 22.96 -3.89
CA TRP A 137 22.50 23.81 -4.96
C TRP A 137 23.27 23.02 -6.01
N ALA A 138 23.92 21.91 -5.64
CA ALA A 138 24.59 21.00 -6.55
C ALA A 138 23.63 20.01 -7.25
N GLY A 139 22.32 20.10 -6.99
CA GLY A 139 21.30 19.22 -7.55
C GLY A 139 21.17 17.87 -6.84
N VAL A 140 21.77 17.70 -5.66
CA VAL A 140 21.70 16.47 -4.86
C VAL A 140 20.96 16.75 -3.57
N SER A 141 19.76 16.21 -3.42
CA SER A 141 18.99 16.34 -2.17
C SER A 141 18.40 15.00 -1.74
N LEU A 142 18.25 14.83 -0.42
CA LEU A 142 17.57 13.68 0.18
C LEU A 142 16.11 14.01 0.51
N GLY A 143 15.69 15.26 0.28
CA GLY A 143 14.39 15.81 0.62
C GLY A 143 14.41 16.54 1.97
N GLU A 144 13.71 17.67 2.05
CA GLU A 144 13.68 18.55 3.23
C GLU A 144 13.26 17.82 4.52
N GLU A 145 12.25 16.94 4.42
CA GLU A 145 11.76 16.17 5.56
C GLU A 145 12.87 15.26 6.13
N LEU A 146 13.63 14.60 5.27
CA LEU A 146 14.73 13.73 5.69
C LEU A 146 15.86 14.54 6.33
N HIS A 147 16.11 15.78 5.89
CA HIS A 147 17.16 16.60 6.49
C HIS A 147 16.91 16.84 7.98
N CYS A 148 15.66 17.18 8.33
CA CYS A 148 15.24 17.36 9.73
C CYS A 148 15.38 16.06 10.54
N LEU A 149 14.93 14.93 9.97
CA LEU A 149 15.02 13.63 10.63
C LEU A 149 16.47 13.19 10.87
N ILE A 150 17.37 13.44 9.91
CA ILE A 150 18.80 13.14 10.04
C ILE A 150 19.43 14.03 11.12
N GLN A 151 19.17 15.33 11.13
CA GLN A 151 19.67 16.26 12.16
C GLN A 151 19.24 15.82 13.57
N LYS A 152 17.95 15.46 13.73
CA LYS A 152 17.41 15.00 15.02
C LYS A 152 17.96 13.64 15.42
N SER A 153 18.13 12.70 14.48
CA SER A 153 18.67 11.36 14.77
C SER A 153 20.13 11.42 15.19
N ILE A 154 20.96 12.28 14.58
CA ILE A 154 22.34 12.52 15.00
C ILE A 154 22.40 13.16 16.39
N LYS A 155 21.53 14.14 16.68
CA LYS A 155 21.42 14.74 18.01
C LYS A 155 21.04 13.69 19.07
N ARG A 156 20.12 12.79 18.75
CA ARG A 156 19.75 11.66 19.62
C ARG A 156 20.93 10.71 19.80
N LEU A 157 21.63 10.36 18.73
CA LEU A 157 22.80 9.49 18.77
C LEU A 157 23.94 10.08 19.63
N ALA A 158 24.15 11.40 19.57
CA ALA A 158 25.11 12.12 20.41
C ALA A 158 24.86 11.89 21.91
N LYS A 159 23.59 11.94 22.32
CA LYS A 159 23.18 11.74 23.72
C LYS A 159 23.32 10.27 24.18
N MET A 160 23.18 9.31 23.27
CA MET A 160 23.22 7.88 23.57
C MET A 160 24.63 7.29 23.50
N SER A 161 25.48 7.80 22.61
CA SER A 161 26.84 7.27 22.39
C SER A 161 27.90 7.91 23.27
N GLY A 162 27.67 9.13 23.77
CA GLY A 162 28.70 9.90 24.48
C GLY A 162 29.88 10.32 23.58
N ALA A 163 29.75 10.25 22.26
CA ALA A 163 30.81 10.60 21.32
C ALA A 163 31.20 12.07 21.39
N ALA A 164 32.48 12.38 21.19
CA ALA A 164 33.00 13.76 21.24
C ALA A 164 32.66 14.58 19.98
N SER A 165 32.55 13.92 18.82
CA SER A 165 32.22 14.54 17.54
C SER A 165 31.37 13.56 16.71
N LEU A 166 30.39 14.07 15.97
CA LEU A 166 29.57 13.26 15.06
C LEU A 166 29.36 13.97 13.71
N ARG A 167 29.52 13.19 12.64
CA ARG A 167 29.32 13.57 11.25
C ARG A 167 28.50 12.50 10.52
N PHE A 168 27.51 12.95 9.78
CA PHE A 168 26.79 12.13 8.82
C PHE A 168 27.69 11.83 7.62
N PHE A 169 27.87 10.55 7.30
CA PHE A 169 28.64 10.11 6.15
C PHE A 169 27.75 10.00 4.90
N GLY A 170 26.62 9.29 5.01
CA GLY A 170 25.73 9.08 3.88
C GLY A 170 24.75 7.93 4.07
N LYS A 171 24.03 7.64 2.97
CA LYS A 171 23.11 6.52 2.83
C LYS A 171 23.69 5.49 1.87
N ILE A 172 23.70 4.22 2.28
CA ILE A 172 24.06 3.09 1.43
C ILE A 172 22.77 2.34 1.09
N VAL A 173 22.43 2.32 -0.20
CA VAL A 173 21.23 1.64 -0.70
C VAL A 173 21.58 0.17 -0.97
N CYS A 174 20.78 -0.75 -0.42
CA CYS A 174 20.98 -2.18 -0.61
C CYS A 174 19.67 -2.86 -1.04
N SER A 175 19.76 -4.11 -1.50
CA SER A 175 18.60 -4.84 -2.04
C SER A 175 17.51 -5.16 -1.00
N HIS A 176 17.87 -5.29 0.28
CA HIS A 176 16.94 -5.69 1.34
C HIS A 176 16.68 -4.60 2.38
N SER A 177 17.68 -3.79 2.71
CA SER A 177 17.58 -2.75 3.73
C SER A 177 18.62 -1.67 3.51
N ASP A 178 18.22 -0.42 3.60
CA ASP A 178 19.13 0.72 3.48
C ASP A 178 19.85 1.01 4.80
N TYR A 179 21.11 1.43 4.71
CA TYR A 179 21.92 1.78 5.87
C TYR A 179 22.23 3.27 5.89
N TRP A 180 22.09 3.86 7.07
CA TRP A 180 22.45 5.25 7.37
C TRP A 180 23.68 5.27 8.26
N VAL A 181 24.75 5.93 7.80
CA VAL A 181 26.06 5.88 8.46
C VAL A 181 26.42 7.24 9.06
N ALA A 182 26.81 7.24 10.34
CA ALA A 182 27.39 8.36 11.04
C ALA A 182 28.76 7.96 11.62
N GLN A 183 29.72 8.90 11.63
CA GLN A 183 31.11 8.74 12.08
C GLN A 183 31.51 9.80 13.10
#